data_AF-A0A942C6J4-F1
#
_entry.id   AF-A0A942C6J4-F1
#
_cell.length_a   1.000
_cell.length_b   1.000
_cell.length_c   1.000
_cell.angle_alpha   90.00
_cell.angle_beta   90.00
_cell.angle_gamma   90.00
#
_symmetry.space_group_name_H-M   'P 1'
#
loop_
_entity.id
_entity.type
_entity.pdbx_description
1 polymer ?
#
loop_
_entity_poly.entity_id
_entity_poly.type
_entity_poly.pdbx_seq_one_letter_code
_entity_poly.pdbx_strand_id
1 'polypeptide(L)'
;MLDARIVIIPFLLQVVCMGVDELYFHRKRSLPRWERLGHPLDTLTVLLCMIWLLFVPPTAQAIVVFIVLSTFSCFFITKDERIHQRHCPAGEHWLHAVLFMLHPIILIAAAALWPAVHGQPSAWLYYTGFERFFMYSSTFLIFLFGLYQFIYWNLLWKPRSRNK
;
A
#
# COMPACT_ATOMS: atom_id res chain seq x y z
N MET A 1 -1.80 10.97 -25.48
CA MET A 1 -2.07 9.97 -24.43
C MET A 1 -0.75 9.65 -23.74
N LEU A 2 -0.72 9.64 -22.42
CA LEU A 2 0.47 9.28 -21.63
C LEU A 2 0.66 7.76 -21.64
N ASP A 3 1.89 7.29 -21.73
CA ASP A 3 2.19 5.85 -21.60
C ASP A 3 1.84 5.37 -20.18
N ALA A 4 1.00 4.33 -20.06
CA ALA A 4 0.57 3.78 -18.77
C ALA A 4 1.74 3.29 -17.91
N ARG A 5 2.91 2.98 -18.48
CA ARG A 5 4.11 2.58 -17.73
C ARG A 5 4.64 3.67 -16.81
N ILE A 6 4.40 4.94 -17.14
CA ILE A 6 4.80 6.08 -16.31
C ILE A 6 3.99 6.09 -15.00
N VAL A 7 2.74 5.62 -15.05
CA VAL A 7 1.82 5.56 -13.90
C VAL A 7 2.26 4.50 -12.88
N ILE A 8 3.18 3.60 -13.22
CA ILE A 8 3.75 2.62 -12.29
C ILE A 8 4.78 3.23 -11.34
N ILE A 9 5.42 4.35 -11.70
CA ILE A 9 6.54 4.92 -10.94
C ILE A 9 6.22 5.08 -9.44
N PRO A 10 5.05 5.60 -9.02
CA PRO A 10 4.67 5.67 -7.61
C PRO A 10 4.65 4.31 -6.90
N PHE A 11 4.25 3.22 -7.57
CA PHE A 11 4.29 1.89 -6.98
C PHE A 11 5.71 1.41 -6.71
N LEU A 12 6.64 1.68 -7.63
CA LEU A 12 8.06 1.32 -7.44
C LEU A 12 8.66 2.10 -6.26
N LEU A 13 8.36 3.40 -6.17
CA LEU A 13 8.79 4.23 -5.05
C LEU A 13 8.19 3.73 -3.74
N GLN A 14 6.91 3.36 -3.72
CA GLN A 14 6.25 2.77 -2.55
C GLN A 14 6.96 1.48 -2.11
N VAL A 15 7.25 0.56 -3.03
CA VAL A 15 7.94 -0.70 -2.73
C VAL A 15 9.32 -0.45 -2.13
N VAL A 16 10.09 0.49 -2.69
CA VAL A 16 11.40 0.85 -2.15
C VAL A 16 11.27 1.44 -0.74
N CYS A 17 10.36 2.39 -0.54
CA CYS A 17 10.17 3.04 0.76
C CYS A 17 9.70 2.02 1.82
N MET A 18 8.71 1.19 1.49
CA MET A 18 8.25 0.12 2.37
C MET A 18 9.35 -0.91 2.66
N GLY A 19 10.19 -1.22 1.68
CA GLY A 19 11.34 -2.11 1.86
C GLY A 19 12.36 -1.55 2.85
N VAL A 20 12.67 -0.26 2.76
CA VAL A 20 13.55 0.42 3.73
C VAL A 20 12.92 0.42 5.12
N ASP A 21 11.63 0.74 5.23
CA ASP A 21 10.90 0.73 6.49
C ASP A 21 10.95 -0.64 7.17
N GLU A 22 10.53 -1.67 6.43
CA GLU A 22 10.39 -3.04 6.92
C GLU A 22 11.73 -3.73 7.19
N LEU A 23 12.72 -3.58 6.30
CA LEU A 23 13.97 -4.34 6.39
C LEU A 23 15.03 -3.62 7.22
N TYR A 24 15.02 -2.29 7.26
CA TYR A 24 15.99 -1.52 8.04
C TYR A 24 15.41 -1.01 9.35
N PHE A 25 14.37 -0.16 9.32
CA PHE A 25 13.88 0.50 10.54
C PHE A 25 13.22 -0.49 11.51
N HIS A 26 12.23 -1.25 11.04
CA HIS A 26 11.51 -2.23 11.86
C HIS A 26 12.43 -3.30 12.47
N ARG A 27 13.38 -3.81 11.68
CA ARG A 27 14.36 -4.79 12.17
C ARG A 27 15.32 -4.20 13.21
N LYS A 28 15.72 -2.95 13.04
CA LYS A 28 16.64 -2.25 13.94
C LYS A 28 16.00 -1.95 15.30
N ARG A 29 14.79 -1.39 15.33
CA ARG A 29 14.13 -0.97 16.58
C ARG A 29 13.17 -1.98 17.17
N SER A 30 12.82 -3.04 16.43
CA SER A 30 11.72 -3.97 16.73
C SER A 30 10.32 -3.35 16.70
N LEU A 31 9.30 -4.20 16.57
CA LEU A 31 7.92 -3.77 16.40
C LEU A 31 7.08 -3.97 17.68
N PRO A 32 6.54 -2.89 18.30
CA PRO A 32 5.58 -2.98 19.39
C PRO A 32 4.25 -3.62 18.94
N ARG A 33 3.47 -4.14 19.90
CA ARG A 33 2.22 -4.90 19.61
C ARG A 33 1.21 -4.14 18.75
N TRP A 34 1.04 -2.84 18.97
CA TRP A 34 0.06 -2.04 18.24
C TRP A 34 0.39 -1.98 16.75
N GLU A 35 1.67 -1.85 16.42
CA GLU A 35 2.18 -1.74 15.05
C GLU A 35 2.11 -3.09 14.33
N ARG A 36 2.34 -4.19 15.07
CA ARG A 36 2.24 -5.56 14.54
C ARG A 36 0.84 -5.95 14.09
N LEU A 37 -0.18 -5.32 14.68
CA LEU A 37 -1.57 -5.47 14.27
C LEU A 37 -1.99 -4.36 13.32
N GLY A 38 -1.46 -3.15 13.49
CA GLY A 38 -1.70 -1.99 12.64
C GLY A 38 -1.31 -2.27 11.19
N HIS A 39 -0.06 -2.68 10.94
CA HIS A 39 0.45 -2.85 9.57
C HIS A 39 -0.33 -3.87 8.72
N PRO A 40 -0.71 -5.06 9.24
CA PRO A 40 -1.59 -5.96 8.50
C PRO A 40 -2.96 -5.35 8.20
N LEU A 41 -3.53 -4.55 9.11
CA LEU A 41 -4.81 -3.87 8.88
C LEU A 41 -4.66 -2.76 7.83
N ASP A 42 -3.58 -1.99 7.86
CA ASP A 42 -3.27 -0.97 6.86
C ASP A 42 -3.16 -1.61 5.47
N THR A 43 -2.38 -2.68 5.37
CA THR A 43 -2.24 -3.49 4.15
C THR A 43 -3.57 -4.05 3.68
N LEU A 44 -4.42 -4.53 4.59
CA LEU A 44 -5.76 -5.03 4.27
C LEU A 44 -6.63 -3.94 3.64
N THR A 45 -6.60 -2.70 4.13
CA THR A 45 -7.40 -1.61 3.54
C THR A 45 -7.01 -1.31 2.09
N VAL A 46 -5.71 -1.35 1.76
CA VAL A 46 -5.23 -1.19 0.39
C VAL A 46 -5.60 -2.41 -0.45
N LEU A 47 -5.43 -3.61 0.10
CA LEU A 47 -5.76 -4.86 -0.59
C LEU A 47 -7.25 -4.90 -1.00
N LEU A 48 -8.15 -4.43 -0.13
CA LEU A 48 -9.58 -4.30 -0.46
C LEU A 48 -9.81 -3.33 -1.62
N CYS A 49 -9.09 -2.21 -1.67
CA CYS A 49 -9.14 -1.29 -2.81
C CYS A 49 -8.67 -1.99 -4.10
N MET A 50 -7.56 -2.73 -4.05
CA MET A 50 -7.02 -3.43 -5.22
C MET A 50 -7.93 -4.56 -5.71
N ILE A 51 -8.49 -5.35 -4.79
CA ILE A 51 -9.48 -6.39 -5.09
C ILE A 51 -10.71 -5.76 -5.77
N TRP A 52 -11.21 -4.63 -5.27
CA TRP A 52 -12.32 -3.92 -5.90
C TRP A 52 -12.03 -3.60 -7.38
N LEU A 53 -10.86 -3.03 -7.67
CA LEU A 53 -10.44 -2.69 -9.03
C LEU A 53 -10.33 -3.93 -9.94
N LEU A 54 -9.88 -5.07 -9.40
CA LEU A 54 -9.73 -6.30 -10.19
C LEU A 54 -11.06 -6.94 -10.59
N PHE A 55 -12.08 -6.86 -9.73
CA PHE A 55 -13.32 -7.63 -9.91
C PHE A 55 -14.53 -6.80 -10.33
N VAL A 56 -14.50 -5.48 -10.14
CA VAL A 56 -15.63 -4.61 -10.49
C VAL A 56 -15.23 -3.72 -11.68
N PRO A 57 -15.96 -3.73 -12.80
CA PRO A 57 -15.70 -2.79 -13.91
C PRO A 57 -15.96 -1.33 -13.50
N PRO A 58 -15.22 -0.36 -14.05
CA PRO A 58 -15.43 1.04 -13.71
C PRO A 58 -16.77 1.56 -14.29
N THR A 59 -17.71 1.80 -13.38
CA THR A 59 -18.98 2.51 -13.62
C THR A 59 -19.06 3.72 -12.71
N ALA A 60 -20.01 4.63 -12.93
CA ALA A 60 -20.19 5.80 -12.06
C ALA A 60 -20.37 5.40 -10.57
N GLN A 61 -21.17 4.37 -10.30
CA GLN A 61 -21.36 3.85 -8.94
C GLN A 61 -20.11 3.17 -8.40
N ALA A 62 -19.42 2.37 -9.21
CA ALA A 62 -18.21 1.68 -8.77
C ALA A 62 -17.06 2.65 -8.43
N ILE A 63 -16.97 3.77 -9.15
CA ILE A 63 -16.03 4.85 -8.87
C ILE A 63 -16.32 5.48 -7.51
N VAL A 64 -17.59 5.75 -7.18
CA VAL A 64 -17.97 6.29 -5.86
C VAL A 64 -17.56 5.34 -4.73
N VAL A 65 -17.82 4.03 -4.88
CA VAL A 65 -17.40 3.04 -3.89
C VAL A 65 -15.88 3.01 -3.75
N PHE A 66 -15.14 3.02 -4.87
CA PHE A 66 -13.69 3.06 -4.82
C PHE A 66 -13.16 4.31 -4.11
N ILE A 67 -13.73 5.49 -4.37
CA ILE A 67 -13.38 6.74 -3.68
C ILE A 67 -13.58 6.62 -2.17
N VAL A 68 -14.69 6.02 -1.73
CA VAL A 68 -14.95 5.80 -0.30
C VAL A 68 -13.91 4.85 0.31
N LEU A 69 -13.62 3.72 -0.35
CA LEU A 69 -12.63 2.75 0.10
C LEU A 69 -11.22 3.36 0.17
N SER A 70 -10.81 4.07 -0.88
CA SER A 70 -9.47 4.68 -0.96
C SER A 70 -9.33 5.79 0.07
N THR A 71 -10.36 6.62 0.25
CA THR A 71 -10.36 7.70 1.26
C THR A 71 -10.30 7.11 2.66
N PHE A 72 -11.09 6.07 2.95
CA PHE A 72 -11.01 5.36 4.21
C PHE A 72 -9.61 4.80 4.45
N SER A 73 -9.00 4.14 3.46
CA SER A 73 -7.63 3.61 3.56
C SER A 73 -6.61 4.72 3.85
N CYS A 74 -6.69 5.86 3.16
CA CYS A 74 -5.83 7.02 3.43
C CYS A 74 -6.00 7.56 4.85
N PHE A 75 -7.23 7.69 5.35
CA PHE A 75 -7.45 8.13 6.74
C PHE A 75 -7.01 7.08 7.75
N PHE A 76 -7.20 5.80 7.44
CA PHE A 76 -6.90 4.71 8.35
C PHE A 76 -5.41 4.69 8.75
N ILE A 77 -4.50 4.90 7.80
CA ILE A 77 -3.05 4.94 8.08
C ILE A 77 -2.64 6.15 8.93
N THR A 78 -3.41 7.24 8.93
CA THR A 78 -3.09 8.43 9.76
C THR A 78 -3.17 8.15 11.26
N LYS A 79 -3.83 7.05 11.67
CA LYS A 79 -3.93 6.63 13.07
C LYS A 79 -2.55 6.45 13.73
N ASP A 80 -1.54 6.04 12.94
CA ASP A 80 -0.24 5.66 13.47
C ASP A 80 0.65 6.87 13.76
N GLU A 81 0.38 8.02 13.13
CA GLU A 81 1.21 9.22 13.21
C GLU A 81 1.40 9.69 14.66
N ARG A 82 0.34 9.63 15.47
CA ARG A 82 0.39 10.03 16.89
C ARG A 82 1.40 9.21 17.70
N ILE A 83 1.60 7.95 17.33
CA ILE A 83 2.50 7.03 18.01
C ILE A 83 3.89 7.09 17.38
N HIS A 84 3.98 7.20 16.05
CA HIS A 84 5.23 7.38 15.31
C HIS A 84 6.02 8.58 15.80
N GLN A 85 5.37 9.73 16.01
CA GLN A 85 6.01 10.94 16.54
C GLN A 85 6.76 10.73 17.87
N ARG A 86 6.38 9.72 18.66
CA ARG A 86 6.97 9.44 19.97
C ARG A 86 8.02 8.33 19.94
N HIS A 87 7.97 7.44 18.95
CA HIS A 87 8.76 6.19 18.91
C HIS A 87 9.76 6.14 17.77
N CYS A 88 9.48 6.82 16.66
CA CYS A 88 10.30 6.77 15.46
C CYS A 88 11.43 7.82 15.53
N PRO A 89 12.68 7.45 15.20
CA PRO A 89 13.72 8.44 14.94
C PRO A 89 13.34 9.32 13.73
N ALA A 90 13.93 10.51 13.64
CA ALA A 90 13.59 11.50 12.60
C ALA A 90 13.64 10.94 11.16
N GLY A 91 14.58 10.05 10.86
CA GLY A 91 14.68 9.44 9.52
C GLY A 91 13.54 8.47 9.19
N GLU A 92 13.06 7.70 10.18
CA GLU A 92 11.91 6.81 10.01
C GLU A 92 10.62 7.61 9.89
N HIS A 93 10.48 8.65 10.72
CA HIS A 93 9.33 9.55 10.67
C HIS A 93 9.22 10.28 9.31
N TRP A 94 10.34 10.75 8.77
CA TRP A 94 10.37 11.31 7.41
C TRP A 94 9.97 10.29 6.35
N LEU A 95 10.44 9.04 6.45
CA LEU A 95 10.06 7.97 5.52
C LEU A 95 8.56 7.69 5.59
N HIS A 96 7.97 7.68 6.80
CA HIS A 96 6.53 7.53 6.98
C HIS A 96 5.74 8.67 6.35
N ALA A 97 6.21 9.92 6.48
CA ALA A 97 5.58 11.05 5.80
C ALA A 97 5.60 10.89 4.27
N VAL A 98 6.71 10.40 3.70
CA VAL A 98 6.80 10.09 2.25
C VAL A 98 5.82 8.98 1.88
N LEU A 99 5.75 7.89 2.67
CA LEU A 99 4.79 6.80 2.45
C LEU A 99 3.33 7.30 2.53
N PHE A 100 3.02 8.22 3.44
CA PHE A 100 1.69 8.82 3.57
C PHE A 100 1.32 9.66 2.34
N MET A 101 2.29 10.34 1.73
CA MET A 101 2.08 11.06 0.47
C MET A 101 1.92 10.10 -0.72
N LEU A 102 2.72 9.03 -0.76
CA LEU A 102 2.65 8.04 -1.83
C LEU A 102 1.35 7.25 -1.80
N HIS A 103 0.78 6.98 -0.64
CA HIS A 103 -0.45 6.18 -0.47
C HIS A 103 -1.65 6.65 -1.31
N PRO A 104 -2.11 7.92 -1.25
CA PRO A 104 -3.17 8.39 -2.16
C PRO A 104 -2.72 8.40 -3.62
N ILE A 105 -1.43 8.67 -3.90
CA ILE A 105 -0.90 8.70 -5.28
C ILE A 105 -0.96 7.31 -5.91
N ILE A 106 -0.58 6.25 -5.19
CA ILE A 106 -0.66 4.87 -5.70
C ILE A 106 -2.11 4.43 -5.93
N LEU A 107 -3.06 4.88 -5.08
CA LEU A 107 -4.48 4.54 -5.25
C LEU A 107 -5.09 5.27 -6.45
N ILE A 108 -4.70 6.52 -6.69
CA ILE A 108 -5.07 7.26 -7.92
C ILE A 108 -4.45 6.59 -9.14
N ALA A 109 -3.18 6.20 -9.07
CA ALA A 109 -2.49 5.48 -10.14
C ALA A 109 -3.18 4.14 -10.45
N ALA A 110 -3.58 3.38 -9.41
CA ALA A 110 -4.34 2.15 -9.55
C ALA A 110 -5.70 2.39 -10.24
N ALA A 111 -6.41 3.45 -9.85
CA ALA A 111 -7.68 3.84 -10.48
C ALA A 111 -7.50 4.24 -11.94
N ALA A 112 -6.38 4.89 -12.28
CA ALA A 112 -6.07 5.25 -13.66
C ALA A 112 -5.78 4.01 -14.53
N LEU A 113 -5.20 2.95 -13.97
CA LEU A 113 -4.97 1.67 -14.66
C LEU A 113 -6.21 0.76 -14.70
N TRP A 114 -7.23 1.06 -13.89
CA TRP A 114 -8.44 0.24 -13.74
C TRP A 114 -9.17 -0.09 -15.05
N PRO A 115 -9.39 0.87 -15.99
CA PRO A 115 -10.05 0.55 -17.26
C PRO A 115 -9.33 -0.54 -18.04
N ALA A 116 -8.00 -0.57 -18.02
CA ALA A 116 -7.19 -1.56 -18.74
C ALA A 116 -7.44 -2.99 -18.23
N VAL A 117 -7.68 -3.15 -16.92
CA VAL A 117 -8.00 -4.47 -16.32
C VAL A 117 -9.28 -5.06 -16.91
N HIS A 118 -10.25 -4.21 -17.25
CA HIS A 118 -11.56 -4.58 -17.77
C HIS A 118 -11.69 -4.38 -19.30
N GLY A 119 -10.57 -4.15 -20.00
CA GLY A 119 -10.56 -3.97 -21.45
C GLY A 119 -11.26 -2.69 -21.95
N GLN A 120 -11.41 -1.68 -21.08
CA GLN A 120 -12.02 -0.41 -21.42
C GLN A 120 -10.96 0.61 -21.85
N PRO A 121 -11.25 1.46 -22.85
CA PRO A 121 -10.32 2.50 -23.28
C PRO A 121 -10.21 3.61 -22.24
N SER A 122 -9.14 4.41 -22.33
CA SER A 122 -8.96 5.64 -21.55
C SER A 122 -8.72 6.81 -22.48
N ALA A 123 -9.25 7.98 -22.13
CA ALA A 123 -8.98 9.22 -22.85
C ALA A 123 -7.56 9.75 -22.58
N TRP A 124 -6.94 9.34 -21.47
CA TRP A 124 -5.70 9.92 -20.94
C TRP A 124 -4.49 9.01 -21.16
N LEU A 125 -4.69 7.71 -21.02
CA LEU A 125 -3.62 6.71 -21.00
C LEU A 125 -3.66 5.80 -22.22
N TYR A 126 -2.48 5.53 -22.76
CA TYR A 126 -2.26 4.50 -23.76
C TYR A 126 -1.87 3.20 -23.06
N TYR A 127 -2.68 2.16 -23.27
CA TYR A 127 -2.48 0.83 -22.71
C TYR A 127 -1.76 -0.09 -23.69
N THR A 128 -0.81 -0.86 -23.18
CA THR A 128 0.00 -1.81 -23.96
C THR A 128 -0.35 -3.27 -23.67
N GLY A 129 -1.29 -3.53 -22.75
CA GLY A 129 -1.72 -4.86 -22.33
C GLY A 129 -0.99 -5.38 -21.09
N PHE A 130 0.14 -4.76 -20.70
CA PHE A 130 0.89 -5.17 -19.50
C PHE A 130 0.14 -4.80 -18.20
N GLU A 131 -0.75 -3.82 -18.24
CA GLU A 131 -1.38 -3.18 -17.07
C GLU A 131 -2.18 -4.20 -16.26
N ARG A 132 -2.87 -5.11 -16.95
CA ARG A 132 -3.63 -6.19 -16.31
C ARG A 132 -2.72 -7.12 -15.52
N PHE A 133 -1.62 -7.57 -16.13
CA PHE A 133 -0.62 -8.40 -15.45
C PHE A 133 -0.01 -7.68 -14.23
N PHE A 134 0.31 -6.39 -14.40
CA PHE A 134 0.84 -5.56 -13.32
C PHE A 134 -0.13 -5.41 -12.15
N MET A 135 -1.42 -5.17 -12.42
CA MET A 135 -2.44 -5.02 -11.37
C MET A 135 -2.66 -6.33 -10.59
N TYR A 136 -2.69 -7.48 -11.26
CA TYR A 136 -2.74 -8.78 -10.58
C TYR A 136 -1.48 -9.02 -9.75
N SER A 137 -0.30 -8.77 -10.31
CA SER A 137 0.97 -8.98 -9.62
C SER A 137 1.10 -8.06 -8.40
N SER A 138 0.72 -6.79 -8.53
CA SER A 138 0.73 -5.84 -7.41
C SER A 138 -0.22 -6.26 -6.31
N THR A 139 -1.45 -6.66 -6.65
CA THR A 139 -2.43 -7.17 -5.67
C THR A 139 -1.90 -8.41 -4.95
N PHE A 140 -1.32 -9.34 -5.69
CA PHE A 140 -0.73 -10.55 -5.13
C PHE A 140 0.45 -10.26 -4.20
N LEU A 141 1.34 -9.33 -4.59
CA LEU A 141 2.46 -8.90 -3.76
C LEU A 141 1.99 -8.20 -2.48
N ILE A 142 0.96 -7.36 -2.54
CA ILE A 142 0.35 -6.72 -1.36
C ILE A 142 -0.20 -7.79 -0.41
N PHE A 143 -0.89 -8.80 -0.95
CA PHE A 143 -1.38 -9.93 -0.16
C PHE A 143 -0.25 -10.70 0.51
N LEU A 144 0.79 -11.08 -0.25
CA LEU A 144 1.96 -11.77 0.30
C LEU A 144 2.69 -10.94 1.36
N PHE A 145 2.81 -9.63 1.14
CA PHE A 145 3.42 -8.72 2.10
C PHE A 145 2.61 -8.64 3.39
N GLY A 146 1.28 -8.52 3.30
CA GLY A 146 0.40 -8.53 4.48
C GLY A 146 0.48 -9.85 5.25
N LEU A 147 0.50 -10.99 4.55
CA LEU A 147 0.73 -12.30 5.18
C LEU A 147 2.10 -12.38 5.85
N TYR A 148 3.14 -11.92 5.18
CA TYR A 148 4.48 -11.85 5.75
C TYR A 148 4.47 -11.00 7.02
N GLN A 149 3.92 -9.79 7.01
CA GLN A 149 3.86 -8.92 8.18
C GLN A 149 3.11 -9.59 9.34
N PHE A 150 1.96 -10.19 9.05
CA PHE A 150 1.17 -10.88 10.04
C PHE A 150 1.94 -12.05 10.66
N ILE A 151 2.42 -12.99 9.83
CA ILE A 151 3.09 -14.22 10.27
C ILE A 151 4.43 -13.89 10.95
N TYR A 152 5.28 -13.11 10.28
CA TYR A 152 6.63 -12.83 10.76
C TYR A 152 6.59 -12.12 12.10
N TRP A 153 5.85 -11.01 12.22
CA TRP A 153 5.89 -10.21 13.44
C TRP A 153 5.04 -10.76 14.58
N ASN A 154 3.94 -11.45 14.29
CA ASN A 154 3.05 -11.96 15.35
C ASN A 154 3.37 -13.38 15.77
N LEU A 155 3.88 -14.24 14.88
CA LEU A 155 4.07 -15.67 15.16
C LEU A 155 5.55 -16.08 15.26
N LEU A 156 6.41 -15.59 14.37
CA LEU A 156 7.80 -16.06 14.27
C LEU A 156 8.77 -15.21 15.10
N TRP A 157 8.57 -13.89 15.10
CA TRP A 157 9.47 -12.96 15.75
C TRP A 157 9.37 -13.06 17.28
N LYS A 158 10.51 -13.32 17.91
CA LYS A 158 10.64 -13.30 19.37
C LYS A 158 11.27 -11.97 19.79
N PRO A 159 10.63 -11.20 20.67
CA PRO A 159 11.27 -10.03 21.25
C PRO A 159 12.61 -10.43 21.84
N ARG A 160 13.68 -9.68 21.54
CA ARG A 160 14.91 -9.78 22.33
C ARG A 160 14.51 -9.51 23.77
N SER A 161 14.78 -10.47 24.66
CA SER A 161 14.50 -10.27 26.08
C SER A 161 15.19 -8.99 26.50
N ARG A 162 14.42 -8.04 27.00
CA ARG A 162 14.96 -6.88 27.71
C ARG A 162 15.69 -7.48 28.90
N ASN A 163 17.02 -7.48 28.88
CA ASN A 163 17.77 -7.69 30.12
C ASN A 163 17.40 -6.49 30.99
N LYS A 164 16.43 -6.74 31.89
CA LYS A 164 15.88 -5.92 32.98
C LYS A 164 15.89 -4.41 32.76
#